data_AF-A0A7W1PSR3-F1
#
_entry.id   AF-A0A7W1PSR3-F1
#
_cell.length_a   1.000
_cell.length_b   1.000
_cell.length_c   1.000
_cell.angle_alpha   90.00
_cell.angle_beta   90.00
_cell.angle_gamma   90.00
#
_symmetry.space_group_name_H-M   'P 1'
#
loop_
_entity.id
_entity.type
_entity.pdbx_description
1 polymer ?
#
loop_
_entity_poly.entity_id
_entity_poly.type
_entity_poly.pdbx_seq_one_letter_code
_entity_poly.pdbx_strand_id
1 'polypeptide(L)'
;MITELKHAGEAGKLLPEFNLGRSKGKIDLRIKQMEEQQYVLRLWSKDATLWGEPKGSKEIIHSLGWLNVIDKMITALPMLWKFEVETKAAGFSQAVLLGMGGSSLSTLVFEQMVKPEEKGMPVIVIDTTDPETIASLTKDINLEDTLF
;
A
#
# COMPACT_ATOMS: atom_id res chain seq x y z
N MET A 1 -1.43 18.02 -33.24
CA MET A 1 -1.99 16.96 -34.10
C MET A 1 -1.99 15.69 -33.26
N ILE A 2 -3.14 15.38 -32.68
CA ILE A 2 -3.33 14.27 -31.73
C ILE A 2 -3.38 13.00 -32.58
N THR A 3 -2.46 12.07 -32.37
CA THR A 3 -2.49 10.77 -33.05
C THR A 3 -3.27 9.81 -32.16
N GLU A 4 -4.42 9.36 -32.66
CA GLU A 4 -5.31 8.40 -32.03
C GLU A 4 -4.59 7.06 -31.79
N LEU A 5 -4.50 6.64 -30.53
CA LEU A 5 -4.14 5.27 -30.16
C LEU A 5 -5.39 4.37 -30.24
N LYS A 6 -5.64 3.83 -31.45
CA LYS A 6 -6.50 2.66 -31.63
C LYS A 6 -5.72 1.40 -31.25
N HIS A 7 -5.80 0.99 -29.99
CA HIS A 7 -5.47 -0.38 -29.56
C HIS A 7 -6.49 -0.86 -28.52
N ALA A 8 -7.77 -0.89 -28.93
CA ALA A 8 -8.81 -1.64 -28.25
C ALA A 8 -9.00 -2.97 -29.01
N GLY A 9 -8.22 -3.97 -28.64
CA GLY A 9 -8.33 -5.30 -29.25
C GLY A 9 -7.08 -6.11 -29.08
N GLU A 10 -6.86 -6.64 -27.86
CA GLU A 10 -6.11 -7.89 -27.57
C GLU A 10 -5.95 -8.19 -26.06
N ALA A 11 -6.77 -7.62 -25.17
CA ALA A 11 -6.79 -7.98 -23.74
C ALA A 11 -7.49 -9.33 -23.44
N GLY A 12 -7.44 -10.28 -24.37
CA GLY A 12 -8.22 -11.53 -24.34
C GLY A 12 -7.41 -12.81 -24.13
N LYS A 13 -6.08 -12.74 -24.00
CA LYS A 13 -5.24 -13.92 -23.79
C LYS A 13 -4.27 -13.67 -22.64
N LEU A 14 -4.22 -14.61 -21.69
CA LEU A 14 -3.44 -14.63 -20.45
C LEU A 14 -4.17 -14.14 -19.18
N LEU A 15 -5.51 -14.24 -19.11
CA LEU A 15 -6.09 -14.47 -17.79
C LEU A 15 -5.81 -15.94 -17.42
N PRO A 16 -5.09 -16.22 -16.33
CA PRO A 16 -4.89 -17.59 -15.89
C PRO A 16 -6.25 -18.26 -15.70
N GLU A 17 -6.46 -19.43 -16.31
CA GLU A 17 -7.65 -20.24 -16.06
C GLU A 17 -7.58 -20.75 -14.61
N PHE A 18 -8.25 -20.04 -13.71
CA PHE A 18 -8.39 -20.48 -12.33
C PHE A 18 -9.31 -21.70 -12.28
N ASN A 19 -8.75 -22.87 -11.97
CA ASN A 19 -9.55 -24.05 -11.68
C ASN A 19 -10.11 -23.96 -10.25
N LEU A 20 -11.33 -23.42 -10.14
CA LEU A 20 -12.05 -23.25 -8.87
C LEU A 20 -12.73 -24.54 -8.39
N GLY A 21 -12.55 -25.65 -9.11
CA GLY A 21 -13.08 -26.97 -8.77
C GLY A 21 -14.57 -26.96 -8.43
N ARG A 22 -14.93 -27.63 -7.33
CA ARG A 22 -16.31 -27.75 -6.84
C ARG A 22 -16.95 -26.42 -6.41
N SER A 23 -16.14 -25.37 -6.21
CA SER A 23 -16.62 -24.05 -5.80
C SER A 23 -17.00 -23.15 -6.97
N LYS A 24 -16.64 -23.52 -8.22
CA LYS A 24 -16.87 -22.68 -9.41
C LYS A 24 -18.30 -22.16 -9.52
N GLY A 25 -19.29 -23.06 -9.47
CA GLY A 25 -20.70 -22.65 -9.59
C GLY A 25 -21.15 -21.68 -8.50
N LYS A 26 -20.66 -21.82 -7.26
CA LYS A 26 -20.98 -20.90 -6.16
C LYS A 26 -20.33 -19.52 -6.35
N ILE A 27 -19.10 -19.50 -6.85
CA ILE A 27 -18.37 -18.26 -7.12
C ILE A 27 -19.00 -17.51 -8.29
N ASP A 28 -19.30 -18.20 -9.40
CA ASP A 28 -19.94 -17.59 -10.58
C ASP A 28 -21.31 -16.98 -10.21
N LEU A 29 -22.11 -17.69 -9.40
CA LEU A 29 -23.36 -17.15 -8.87
C LEU A 29 -23.15 -15.90 -8.01
N ARG A 30 -22.13 -15.89 -7.14
CA ARG A 30 -21.85 -14.74 -6.28
C ARG A 30 -21.36 -13.53 -7.08
N ILE A 31 -20.51 -13.74 -8.08
CA ILE A 31 -20.05 -12.68 -9.00
C ILE A 31 -21.26 -12.07 -9.71
N LYS A 32 -22.15 -12.88 -10.29
CA LYS A 32 -23.37 -12.40 -10.95
C LYS A 32 -24.23 -11.55 -10.01
N GLN A 33 -24.42 -11.98 -8.77
CA GLN A 33 -25.16 -11.19 -7.77
C GLN A 33 -24.47 -9.86 -7.46
N MET A 34 -23.14 -9.83 -7.38
CA MET A 34 -22.37 -8.59 -7.13
C MET A 34 -22.46 -7.62 -8.32
N GLU A 35 -22.51 -8.15 -9.55
CA GLU A 35 -22.75 -7.35 -10.76
C GLU A 35 -24.16 -6.75 -10.78
N GLU A 36 -25.19 -7.56 -10.51
CA GLU A 36 -26.59 -7.11 -10.40
C GLU A 36 -26.76 -6.02 -9.32
N GLN A 37 -26.00 -6.12 -8.23
CA GLN A 37 -25.99 -5.15 -7.12
C GLN A 37 -25.12 -3.92 -7.36
N GLN A 38 -24.45 -3.82 -8.52
CA GLN A 38 -23.48 -2.75 -8.85
C GLN A 38 -22.40 -2.61 -7.77
N TYR A 39 -21.96 -3.74 -7.20
CA TYR A 39 -21.12 -3.78 -5.99
C TYR A 39 -19.83 -3.00 -6.16
N VAL A 40 -19.12 -3.16 -7.29
CA VAL A 40 -17.85 -2.47 -7.55
C VAL A 40 -18.05 -0.95 -7.61
N LEU A 41 -19.08 -0.47 -8.32
CA LEU A 41 -19.39 0.95 -8.41
C LEU A 41 -19.69 1.54 -7.02
N ARG A 42 -20.51 0.84 -6.23
CA ARG A 42 -20.89 1.23 -4.87
C ARG A 42 -19.70 1.20 -3.91
N LEU A 43 -18.79 0.24 -4.07
CA LEU A 43 -17.55 0.15 -3.32
C LEU A 43 -16.69 1.40 -3.58
N TRP A 44 -16.50 1.76 -4.85
CA TRP A 44 -15.77 2.97 -5.25
C TRP A 44 -16.42 4.27 -4.77
N SER A 45 -17.76 4.32 -4.69
CA SER A 45 -18.49 5.44 -4.09
C SER A 45 -18.53 5.41 -2.55
N LYS A 46 -17.81 4.48 -1.91
CA LYS A 46 -17.77 4.27 -0.46
C LYS A 46 -19.14 4.06 0.18
N ASP A 47 -20.03 3.37 -0.51
CA ASP A 47 -21.35 3.05 0.00
C ASP A 47 -21.25 2.07 1.18
N ALA A 48 -21.41 2.59 2.40
CA ALA A 48 -21.34 1.79 3.62
C ALA A 48 -22.46 0.74 3.74
N THR A 49 -23.56 0.88 3.00
CA THR A 49 -24.68 -0.08 3.04
C THR A 49 -24.30 -1.45 2.45
N LEU A 50 -23.16 -1.55 1.75
CA LEU A 50 -22.60 -2.85 1.31
C LEU A 50 -22.25 -3.79 2.48
N TRP A 51 -22.12 -3.27 3.70
CA TRP A 51 -21.83 -4.04 4.92
C TRP A 51 -22.99 -4.09 5.92
N GLY A 52 -24.19 -3.62 5.55
CA GLY A 52 -25.40 -3.69 6.37
C GLY A 52 -25.91 -2.35 6.93
N GLU A 53 -26.78 -2.44 7.94
CA GLU A 53 -27.50 -1.33 8.58
C GLU A 53 -26.57 -0.29 9.24
N PRO A 54 -27.00 0.99 9.42
CA PRO A 54 -26.13 2.18 9.47
C PRO A 54 -25.25 2.35 10.72
N LYS A 55 -25.18 1.36 11.63
CA LYS A 55 -24.22 1.41 12.73
C LYS A 55 -22.81 1.21 12.17
N GLY A 56 -22.00 2.25 12.21
CA GLY A 56 -20.61 2.21 11.73
C GLY A 56 -20.41 2.74 10.30
N SER A 57 -21.38 3.42 9.68
CA SER A 57 -21.21 3.98 8.32
C SER A 57 -20.00 4.92 8.19
N LYS A 58 -19.73 5.72 9.22
CA LYS A 58 -18.53 6.58 9.28
C LYS A 58 -17.23 5.77 9.33
N GLU A 59 -17.19 4.71 10.12
CA GLU A 59 -16.02 3.82 10.25
C GLU A 59 -15.72 3.10 8.94
N ILE A 60 -16.77 2.63 8.25
CA ILE A 60 -16.65 1.98 6.94
C ILE A 60 -16.13 2.98 5.90
N ILE A 61 -16.72 4.17 5.80
CA ILE A 61 -16.26 5.20 4.85
C ILE A 61 -14.80 5.57 5.10
N HIS A 62 -14.39 5.68 6.37
CA HIS A 62 -13.00 5.92 6.76
C HIS A 62 -12.09 4.76 6.35
N SER A 63 -12.51 3.53 6.63
CA SER A 63 -11.78 2.31 6.27
C SER A 63 -11.60 2.15 4.76
N LEU A 64 -12.54 2.65 3.94
CA LEU A 64 -12.43 2.70 2.48
C LEU A 64 -11.55 3.86 1.97
N GLY A 65 -10.83 4.53 2.87
CA GLY A 65 -9.86 5.58 2.57
C GLY A 65 -8.71 5.15 1.65
N TRP A 66 -8.42 3.84 1.57
CA TRP A 66 -7.36 3.29 0.74
C TRP A 66 -7.70 3.23 -0.76
N LEU A 67 -8.98 3.25 -1.13
CA LEU A 67 -9.40 3.11 -2.55
C LEU A 67 -8.78 4.18 -3.45
N ASN A 68 -8.57 5.39 -2.92
CA ASN A 68 -7.95 6.52 -3.63
C ASN A 68 -6.52 6.80 -3.17
N VAL A 69 -5.81 5.79 -2.64
CA VAL A 69 -4.44 5.96 -2.17
C VAL A 69 -3.49 6.39 -3.29
N ILE A 70 -3.67 5.87 -4.50
CA ILE A 70 -2.80 6.20 -5.64
C ILE A 70 -2.87 7.70 -5.97
N ASP A 71 -4.06 8.26 -6.10
CA ASP A 71 -4.24 9.70 -6.39
C ASP A 71 -3.65 10.59 -5.28
N LYS A 72 -3.86 10.19 -4.02
CA LYS A 72 -3.29 10.88 -2.86
C LYS A 72 -1.76 10.84 -2.89
N MET A 73 -1.17 9.68 -3.17
CA MET A 73 0.28 9.52 -3.20
C MET A 73 0.91 10.27 -4.37
N ILE A 74 0.31 10.25 -5.56
CA ILE A 74 0.75 11.06 -6.71
C ILE A 74 0.77 12.55 -6.34
N THR A 75 -0.28 13.03 -5.67
CA THR A 75 -0.35 14.42 -5.19
C THR A 75 0.70 14.73 -4.13
N ALA A 76 1.08 13.74 -3.30
CA ALA A 76 2.09 13.88 -2.25
C ALA A 76 3.54 13.79 -2.76
N LEU A 77 3.79 13.28 -3.97
CA LEU A 77 5.14 13.07 -4.51
C LEU A 77 6.06 14.31 -4.40
N PRO A 78 5.62 15.53 -4.74
CA PRO A 78 6.49 16.71 -4.63
C PRO A 78 6.95 16.98 -3.21
N MET A 79 6.09 16.73 -2.22
CA MET A 79 6.43 16.87 -0.80
C MET A 79 7.42 15.78 -0.38
N LEU A 80 7.22 14.54 -0.83
CA LEU A 80 8.13 13.42 -0.53
C LEU A 80 9.52 13.61 -1.15
N TRP A 81 9.61 14.08 -2.39
CA TRP A 81 10.90 14.41 -3.03
C TRP A 81 11.60 15.57 -2.33
N LYS A 82 10.85 16.58 -1.91
CA LYS A 82 11.41 17.67 -1.11
C LYS A 82 11.97 17.16 0.22
N PHE A 83 11.21 16.30 0.91
CA PHE A 83 11.65 15.69 2.16
C PHE A 83 12.91 14.84 1.99
N GLU A 84 13.04 14.08 0.90
CA GLU A 84 14.26 13.35 0.56
C GLU A 84 15.48 14.27 0.41
N VAL A 85 15.31 15.40 -0.29
CA VAL A 85 16.40 16.38 -0.47
C VAL A 85 16.78 17.03 0.86
N GLU A 86 15.79 17.42 1.66
CA GLU A 86 16.00 18.07 2.96
C GLU A 86 16.71 17.13 3.96
N THR A 87 16.31 15.86 4.01
CA THR A 87 16.93 14.86 4.89
C THR A 87 18.37 14.57 4.48
N LYS A 88 18.64 14.42 3.18
CA LYS A 88 20.02 14.27 2.66
C LYS A 88 20.88 15.51 2.96
N ALA A 89 20.33 16.71 2.77
CA ALA A 89 21.04 17.97 3.05
C ALA A 89 21.31 18.19 4.54
N ALA A 90 20.45 17.65 5.41
CA ALA A 90 20.64 17.67 6.86
C ALA A 90 21.72 16.68 7.34
N GLY A 91 22.25 15.83 6.46
CA GLY A 91 23.33 14.89 6.77
C GLY A 91 22.87 13.51 7.23
N PHE A 92 21.57 13.20 7.12
CA PHE A 92 21.08 11.86 7.47
C PHE A 92 21.57 10.82 6.46
N SER A 93 22.13 9.72 6.96
CA SER A 93 22.72 8.64 6.17
C SER A 93 21.86 7.37 6.19
N GLN A 94 20.96 7.25 7.17
CA GLN A 94 20.08 6.10 7.37
C GLN A 94 18.79 6.51 8.10
N ALA A 95 17.76 5.67 8.00
CA ALA A 95 16.53 5.82 8.77
C ALA A 95 16.23 4.57 9.59
N VAL A 96 15.61 4.77 10.76
CA VAL A 96 15.11 3.71 11.62
C VAL A 96 13.60 3.87 11.76
N LEU A 97 12.84 2.95 11.17
CA LEU A 97 11.40 2.88 11.36
C LEU A 97 11.09 2.17 12.68
N LEU A 98 10.58 2.93 13.64
CA LEU A 98 10.06 2.43 14.90
C LEU A 98 8.56 2.14 14.76
N GLY A 99 8.17 0.87 14.79
CA GLY A 99 6.76 0.52 14.69
C GLY A 99 6.50 -0.95 14.91
N MET A 100 5.26 -1.30 15.24
CA MET A 100 4.86 -2.69 15.36
C MET A 100 3.74 -3.06 14.41
N GLY A 101 3.77 -4.30 13.91
CA GLY A 101 2.68 -4.88 13.13
C GLY A 101 2.64 -4.40 11.67
N GLY A 102 1.50 -3.85 11.25
CA GLY A 102 1.22 -3.58 9.83
C GLY A 102 2.25 -2.68 9.15
N SER A 103 2.72 -1.63 9.84
CA SER A 103 3.68 -0.66 9.30
C SER A 103 5.07 -1.27 9.12
N SER A 104 5.49 -2.15 10.03
CA SER A 104 6.78 -2.83 9.97
C SER A 104 6.76 -3.91 8.90
N LEU A 105 5.70 -4.72 8.85
CA LEU A 105 5.53 -5.74 7.84
C LEU A 105 5.41 -5.13 6.43
N SER A 106 4.66 -4.03 6.25
CA SER A 106 4.57 -3.36 4.95
C SER A 106 5.93 -2.87 4.48
N THR A 107 6.75 -2.36 5.39
CA THR A 107 8.09 -1.85 5.06
C THR A 107 9.02 -2.98 4.64
N LEU A 108 9.03 -4.09 5.38
CA LEU A 108 9.80 -5.29 5.01
C LEU A 108 9.36 -5.88 3.67
N VAL A 109 8.05 -5.85 3.38
CA VAL A 109 7.52 -6.28 2.09
C VAL A 109 7.97 -5.34 0.97
N PHE A 110 7.97 -4.02 1.18
CA PHE A 110 8.49 -3.07 0.20
C PHE A 110 9.98 -3.21 -0.02
N GLU A 111 10.78 -3.46 1.03
CA GLU A 111 12.21 -3.74 0.91
C GLU A 111 12.47 -4.94 -0.01
N GLN A 112 11.63 -5.98 0.08
CA GLN A 112 11.75 -7.18 -0.76
C GLN A 112 11.22 -6.98 -2.19
N MET A 113 10.13 -6.22 -2.36
CA MET A 113 9.47 -6.05 -3.66
C MET A 113 10.08 -4.92 -4.50
N VAL A 114 10.47 -3.83 -3.85
CA VAL A 114 11.07 -2.66 -4.46
C VAL A 114 12.56 -2.76 -4.15
N LYS A 115 13.33 -3.28 -5.11
CA LYS A 115 14.78 -3.27 -4.97
C LYS A 115 15.22 -1.83 -4.72
N PRO A 116 15.93 -1.53 -3.63
CA PRO A 116 16.47 -0.20 -3.40
C PRO A 116 17.24 0.20 -4.66
N GLU A 117 16.92 1.38 -5.22
CA GLU A 117 17.88 1.99 -6.13
C GLU A 117 19.21 2.10 -5.38
N GLU A 118 20.35 1.95 -6.06
CA GLU A 118 21.68 2.02 -5.44
C GLU A 118 21.95 3.33 -4.65
N LYS A 119 21.04 4.31 -4.73
CA LYS A 119 21.13 5.66 -4.12
C LYS A 119 20.04 5.97 -3.09
N GLY A 120 19.21 4.99 -2.71
CA GLY A 120 18.21 5.16 -1.64
C GLY A 120 18.85 5.20 -0.25
N MET A 121 18.21 5.90 0.69
CA MET A 121 18.62 5.86 2.11
C MET A 121 18.24 4.50 2.72
N PRO A 122 19.17 3.77 3.36
CA PRO A 122 18.86 2.51 4.02
C PRO A 122 17.84 2.72 5.15
N VAL A 123 16.91 1.78 5.29
CA VAL A 123 15.88 1.78 6.33
C VAL A 123 16.04 0.54 7.19
N ILE A 124 16.21 0.73 8.49
CA ILE A 124 16.21 -0.31 9.51
C ILE A 124 14.83 -0.35 10.15
N VAL A 125 14.22 -1.52 10.30
CA VAL A 125 12.90 -1.67 10.94
C VAL A 125 13.07 -2.27 12.33
N ILE A 126 12.51 -1.60 13.35
CA ILE A 126 12.41 -2.12 14.72
C ILE A 126 10.95 -2.40 15.05
N ASP A 127 10.61 -3.68 15.15
CA ASP A 127 9.31 -4.20 15.59
C ASP A 127 9.45 -4.95 16.93
N THR A 128 10.00 -4.27 17.93
CA THR A 128 10.15 -4.82 19.29
C THR A 128 10.15 -3.71 20.33
N THR A 129 9.69 -4.04 21.53
CA THR A 129 9.79 -3.21 22.73
C THR A 129 10.83 -3.74 23.72
N ASP A 130 11.58 -4.79 23.35
CA ASP A 130 12.62 -5.36 24.18
C ASP A 130 13.80 -4.38 24.35
N PRO A 131 14.10 -3.95 25.59
CA PRO A 131 15.15 -2.96 25.83
C PRO A 131 16.55 -3.46 25.46
N GLU A 132 16.81 -4.77 25.54
CA GLU A 132 18.12 -5.32 25.16
C GLU A 132 18.36 -5.24 23.65
N THR A 133 17.36 -5.61 22.86
CA THR A 133 17.41 -5.48 21.38
C THR A 133 17.60 -4.02 20.97
N ILE A 134 16.85 -3.09 21.58
CA ILE A 134 16.99 -1.65 21.30
C ILE A 134 18.39 -1.16 21.68
N ALA A 135 18.88 -1.52 22.87
CA ALA A 135 20.22 -1.11 23.34
C ALA A 135 21.36 -1.74 22.54
N SER A 136 21.14 -2.88 21.90
CA SER A 136 22.12 -3.46 20.96
C SER A 136 22.15 -2.63 19.69
N LEU A 137 21.00 -2.35 19.08
CA LEU A 137 20.95 -1.60 17.83
C LEU A 137 21.54 -0.19 17.97
N THR A 138 21.27 0.50 19.08
CA THR A 138 21.81 1.86 19.30
C THR A 138 23.34 1.90 19.41
N LYS A 139 24.01 0.76 19.60
CA LYS A 139 25.49 0.66 19.53
C LYS A 139 26.00 0.47 18.11
N ASP A 140 25.18 -0.08 17.23
CA ASP A 140 25.54 -0.42 15.85
C ASP A 140 25.21 0.70 14.85
N ILE A 141 24.48 1.74 15.29
CA ILE A 141 24.10 2.90 14.48
C ILE A 141 24.68 4.20 15.07
N ASN A 142 24.94 5.18 14.20
CA ASN A 142 25.27 6.53 14.64
C ASN A 142 23.97 7.33 14.82
N LEU A 143 23.68 7.76 16.06
CA LEU A 143 22.45 8.46 16.37
C LEU A 143 22.40 9.88 15.80
N GLU A 144 23.56 10.49 15.52
CA GLU A 144 23.64 11.88 15.01
C GLU A 144 23.22 12.00 13.54
N ASP A 145 23.38 10.93 12.75
CA ASP A 145 23.06 10.89 11.32
C ASP A 145 21.91 9.92 10.99
N THR A 146 21.19 9.44 12.01
CA THR A 146 20.01 8.58 11.84
C THR A 146 18.71 9.39 11.93
N LEU A 147 17.85 9.23 10.93
CA LEU A 147 16.47 9.70 10.95
C LEU A 147 15.57 8.67 11.65
N PHE A 148 14.67 9.11 12.54
CA PHE A 148 13.68 8.26 13.23
C PHE A 148 12.26 8.71 12.93
#